data_AF-A0A1B8PEI9-F1
#
_entry.id   AF-A0A1B8PEI9-F1
#
_cell.length_a   1.000
_cell.length_b   1.000
_cell.length_c   1.000
_cell.angle_alpha   90.00
_cell.angle_beta   90.00
_cell.angle_gamma   90.00
#
_symmetry.space_group_name_H-M   'P 1'
#
loop_
_entity.id
_entity.type
_entity.pdbx_description
1 polymer ?
#
loop_
_entity_poly.entity_id
_entity_poly.type
_entity_poly.pdbx_seq_one_letter_code
_entity_poly.pdbx_strand_id
1 'polypeptide(L)'
;MSFKEILETLPTIEHLTGLNVMDGETIIHNIPAIPGKLGSLRLYNALAEKFNGKLNRTSAQQGVEWFAEHVEDAKANPGKHPNIDLLFKVINENLNLTLIPLC
;
A
#
# COMPACT_ATOMS: atom_id res chain seq x y z
N MET A 1 4.21 10.57 -13.94
CA MET A 1 5.25 9.59 -13.61
C MET A 1 4.61 8.22 -13.68
N SER A 2 5.32 7.26 -14.26
CA SER A 2 4.99 5.84 -14.19
C SER A 2 5.14 5.29 -12.77
N PHE A 3 4.53 4.15 -12.48
CA PHE A 3 4.69 3.45 -11.21
C PHE A 3 6.17 3.20 -10.89
N LYS A 4 6.96 2.80 -11.89
CA LYS A 4 8.39 2.56 -11.74
C LYS A 4 9.16 3.82 -11.32
N GLU A 5 8.93 4.94 -12.01
CA GLU A 5 9.58 6.21 -11.66
C GLU A 5 9.20 6.66 -10.24
N ILE A 6 7.94 6.47 -9.84
CA ILE A 6 7.50 6.77 -8.47
C ILE A 6 8.26 5.89 -7.47
N LEU A 7 8.33 4.58 -7.69
CA LEU A 7 9.06 3.68 -6.80
C LEU A 7 10.51 4.11 -6.60
N GLU A 8 11.19 4.59 -7.64
CA GLU A 8 12.59 5.06 -7.55
C GLU A 8 12.77 6.23 -6.57
N THR A 9 11.71 7.02 -6.32
CA THR A 9 11.71 8.14 -5.36
C THR A 9 11.41 7.72 -3.91
N LEU A 10 10.93 6.51 -3.69
CA LEU A 10 10.50 6.04 -2.37
C LEU A 10 11.66 5.43 -1.56
N PRO A 11 11.56 5.36 -0.23
CA PRO A 11 12.53 4.65 0.61
C PRO A 11 12.77 3.21 0.13
N THR A 12 13.97 2.67 0.36
CA THR A 12 14.26 1.26 0.04
C THR A 12 13.68 0.33 1.09
N ILE A 13 13.59 -0.97 0.77
CA ILE A 13 12.94 -1.99 1.60
C ILE A 13 13.81 -3.22 1.81
N GLU A 14 15.14 -3.14 1.59
CA GLU A 14 16.01 -4.34 1.73
C GLU A 14 16.01 -4.91 3.14
N HIS A 15 15.69 -4.09 4.14
CA HIS A 15 15.62 -4.49 5.55
C HIS A 15 14.26 -5.09 5.95
N LEU A 16 13.25 -5.09 5.07
CA LEU A 16 11.91 -5.56 5.40
C LEU A 16 11.69 -7.01 4.99
N THR A 17 11.03 -7.76 5.87
CA THR A 17 10.47 -9.10 5.59
C THR A 17 9.02 -9.03 5.12
N GLY A 18 8.33 -7.91 5.35
CA GLY A 18 6.99 -7.65 4.86
C GLY A 18 6.34 -6.44 5.52
N LEU A 19 5.02 -6.32 5.38
CA LEU A 19 4.21 -5.31 6.05
C LEU A 19 2.82 -5.87 6.37
N ASN A 20 2.37 -5.68 7.60
CA ASN A 20 1.02 -5.99 8.03
C ASN A 20 0.14 -4.74 7.96
N VAL A 21 -1.10 -4.92 7.51
CA VAL A 21 -2.17 -3.93 7.68
C VAL A 21 -3.09 -4.43 8.77
N MET A 22 -3.30 -3.60 9.79
CA MET A 22 -4.07 -3.93 10.97
C MET A 22 -5.32 -3.07 11.09
N ASP A 23 -6.40 -3.71 11.55
CA ASP A 23 -7.61 -3.06 12.06
C ASP A 23 -7.65 -3.30 13.58
N GLY A 24 -7.28 -2.26 14.35
CA GLY A 24 -6.96 -2.42 15.76
C GLY A 24 -5.82 -3.43 15.97
N GLU A 25 -6.12 -4.53 16.68
CA GLU A 25 -5.17 -5.61 16.96
C GLU A 25 -5.20 -6.75 15.93
N THR A 26 -6.12 -6.69 14.95
CA THR A 26 -6.31 -7.76 13.97
C THR A 26 -5.52 -7.48 12.70
N ILE A 27 -4.69 -8.43 12.26
CA ILE A 27 -4.05 -8.37 10.94
C ILE A 27 -5.10 -8.74 9.89
N ILE A 28 -5.44 -7.78 9.02
CA ILE A 28 -6.45 -7.98 7.97
C ILE A 28 -5.84 -8.16 6.57
N HIS A 29 -4.57 -7.78 6.40
CA HIS A 29 -3.84 -7.93 5.14
C HIS A 29 -2.33 -8.02 5.41
N ASN A 30 -1.61 -8.74 4.55
CA ASN A 30 -0.16 -8.88 4.62
C ASN A 30 0.47 -8.71 3.23
N ILE A 31 1.57 -7.96 3.17
CA ILE A 31 2.38 -7.76 1.97
C ILE A 31 3.77 -8.35 2.25
N PRO A 32 4.06 -9.58 1.78
CA PRO A 32 5.34 -10.21 2.04
C PRO A 32 6.45 -9.69 1.11
N ALA A 33 7.70 -9.76 1.56
CA ALA A 33 8.89 -9.42 0.77
C ALA A 33 9.25 -10.53 -0.23
N ILE A 34 8.41 -10.73 -1.26
CA ILE A 34 8.60 -11.74 -2.31
C ILE A 34 8.57 -11.12 -3.72
N PRO A 35 9.22 -11.77 -4.71
CA PRO A 35 9.13 -11.35 -6.11
C PRO A 35 7.67 -11.15 -6.56
N GLY A 36 7.41 -10.05 -7.29
CA GLY A 36 6.07 -9.67 -7.71
C GLY A 36 5.25 -8.87 -6.68
N LYS A 37 5.66 -8.81 -5.41
CA LYS A 37 5.03 -7.97 -4.36
C LYS A 37 5.90 -6.80 -3.88
N LEU A 38 7.19 -6.80 -4.21
CA LEU A 38 8.17 -5.80 -3.79
C LEU A 38 7.74 -4.35 -4.11
N GLY A 39 7.11 -4.10 -5.26
CA GLY A 39 6.64 -2.76 -5.61
C GLY A 39 5.57 -2.24 -4.65
N SER A 40 4.56 -3.06 -4.34
CA SER A 40 3.54 -2.68 -3.35
C SER A 40 4.12 -2.58 -1.94
N LEU A 41 5.05 -3.48 -1.57
CA LEU A 41 5.71 -3.41 -0.26
C LEU A 41 6.44 -2.07 -0.08
N ARG A 42 7.21 -1.65 -1.10
CA ARG A 42 7.92 -0.37 -1.09
C ARG A 42 6.98 0.83 -0.98
N LEU A 43 5.88 0.81 -1.74
CA LEU A 43 4.86 1.85 -1.68
C LEU A 43 4.18 1.93 -0.30
N TYR A 44 3.77 0.79 0.26
CA TYR A 44 3.12 0.75 1.56
C TYR A 44 4.08 1.11 2.70
N ASN A 45 5.37 0.75 2.60
CA ASN A 45 6.37 1.23 3.54
C ASN A 45 6.50 2.76 3.49
N ALA A 46 6.56 3.34 2.27
CA ALA A 46 6.61 4.78 2.11
C ALA A 46 5.36 5.49 2.68
N LEU A 47 4.18 4.88 2.57
CA LEU A 47 2.96 5.38 3.23
C LEU A 47 3.09 5.32 4.75
N ALA A 48 3.61 4.20 5.29
CA ALA A 48 3.83 4.06 6.72
C ALA A 48 4.80 5.13 7.25
N GLU A 49 5.91 5.38 6.57
CA GLU A 49 6.86 6.43 6.95
C GLU A 49 6.26 7.84 6.83
N LYS A 50 5.56 8.14 5.72
CA LYS A 50 5.02 9.48 5.45
C LYS A 50 3.85 9.86 6.37
N PHE A 51 3.06 8.87 6.80
CA PHE A 51 1.82 9.10 7.56
C PHE A 51 1.86 8.50 8.97
N ASN A 52 3.05 8.24 9.51
CA ASN A 52 3.27 7.69 10.85
C ASN A 52 2.46 6.40 11.11
N GLY A 53 2.51 5.48 10.14
CA GLY A 53 1.85 4.18 10.19
C GLY A 53 0.34 4.24 9.95
N LYS A 54 -0.27 5.40 9.70
CA LYS A 54 -1.73 5.49 9.50
C LYS A 54 -2.11 5.18 8.06
N LEU A 55 -3.07 4.29 7.88
CA LEU A 55 -3.78 4.07 6.62
C LEU A 55 -5.24 4.49 6.76
N ASN A 56 -5.50 5.77 6.52
CA ASN A 56 -6.82 6.39 6.44
C ASN A 56 -7.08 6.95 5.03
N ARG A 57 -8.23 7.59 4.82
CA ARG A 57 -8.63 8.19 3.53
C ARG A 57 -7.51 9.01 2.87
N THR A 58 -6.82 9.87 3.62
CA THR A 58 -5.76 10.76 3.09
C THR A 58 -4.55 9.96 2.60
N SER A 59 -4.02 9.06 3.44
CA SER A 59 -2.89 8.21 3.04
C SER A 59 -3.27 7.22 1.92
N ALA A 60 -4.51 6.76 1.90
CA ALA A 60 -4.98 5.85 0.86
C ALA A 60 -5.11 6.55 -0.50
N GLN A 61 -5.59 7.80 -0.52
CA GLN A 61 -5.58 8.63 -1.74
C GLN A 61 -4.17 8.81 -2.28
N GLN A 62 -3.19 9.12 -1.41
CA GLN A 62 -1.80 9.19 -1.83
C GLN A 62 -1.30 7.87 -2.41
N GLY A 63 -1.64 6.74 -1.79
CA GLY A 63 -1.27 5.42 -2.29
C GLY A 63 -1.86 5.13 -3.68
N VAL A 64 -3.12 5.51 -3.91
CA VAL A 64 -3.76 5.38 -5.23
C VAL A 64 -3.01 6.20 -6.26
N GLU A 65 -2.68 7.46 -5.97
CA GLU A 65 -1.86 8.29 -6.87
C GLU A 65 -0.51 7.64 -7.18
N TRP A 66 0.15 7.05 -6.17
CA TRP A 66 1.44 6.39 -6.34
C TRP A 66 1.38 5.10 -7.15
N PHE A 67 0.24 4.41 -7.22
CA PHE A 67 0.06 3.25 -8.10
C PHE A 67 -0.07 3.60 -9.58
N ALA A 68 -0.21 4.89 -9.92
CA ALA A 68 -0.15 5.43 -11.29
C ALA A 68 -0.96 4.61 -12.31
N GLU A 69 -0.34 4.11 -13.38
CA GLU A 69 -1.01 3.39 -14.46
C GLU A 69 -1.73 2.10 -14.02
N HIS A 70 -1.42 1.53 -12.85
CA HIS A 70 -2.09 0.32 -12.35
C HIS A 70 -3.49 0.59 -11.79
N VAL A 71 -3.81 1.85 -11.47
CA VAL A 71 -5.11 2.23 -10.90
C VAL A 71 -6.25 1.93 -11.86
N GLU A 72 -6.08 2.22 -13.15
CA GLU A 72 -7.14 2.02 -14.14
C GLU A 72 -7.45 0.53 -14.35
N ASP A 73 -6.42 -0.33 -14.34
CA ASP A 73 -6.62 -1.79 -14.43
C ASP A 73 -7.30 -2.35 -13.17
N ALA A 74 -7.01 -1.80 -11.98
CA ALA A 74 -7.68 -2.17 -10.74
C ALA A 74 -9.16 -1.75 -10.72
N LYS A 75 -9.48 -0.54 -11.21
CA LYS A 75 -10.88 -0.09 -11.36
C LYS A 75 -11.67 -0.98 -12.33
N ALA A 76 -11.05 -1.36 -13.45
CA ALA A 76 -11.67 -2.21 -14.46
C ALA A 76 -11.82 -3.68 -14.01
N ASN A 77 -10.95 -4.16 -13.12
CA ASN A 77 -10.90 -5.55 -12.68
C ASN A 77 -10.83 -5.67 -11.14
N PRO A 78 -11.95 -5.43 -10.42
CA PRO A 78 -11.97 -5.54 -8.97
C PRO A 78 -11.46 -6.91 -8.47
N GLY A 79 -10.56 -6.91 -7.49
CA GLY A 79 -9.96 -8.12 -6.91
C GLY A 79 -8.68 -8.60 -7.60
N LYS A 80 -8.32 -8.05 -8.77
CA LYS A 80 -7.06 -8.36 -9.46
C LYS A 80 -5.85 -7.77 -8.75
N HIS A 81 -6.03 -6.64 -8.06
CA HIS A 81 -4.96 -5.87 -7.42
C HIS A 81 -5.26 -5.67 -5.94
N PRO A 82 -5.11 -6.71 -5.10
CA PRO A 82 -5.59 -6.68 -3.72
C PRO A 82 -5.05 -5.51 -2.88
N ASN A 83 -3.85 -5.01 -3.21
CA ASN A 83 -3.27 -3.84 -2.56
C ASN A 83 -3.98 -2.54 -3.00
N ILE A 84 -4.26 -2.35 -4.28
CA ILE A 84 -5.00 -1.17 -4.77
C ILE A 84 -6.46 -1.25 -4.33
N ASP A 85 -7.07 -2.43 -4.39
CA ASP A 85 -8.43 -2.70 -3.92
C ASP A 85 -8.61 -2.31 -2.45
N LEU A 86 -7.62 -2.63 -1.60
CA LEU A 86 -7.61 -2.23 -0.19
C LEU A 86 -7.61 -0.70 -0.03
N LEU A 87 -6.82 0.03 -0.84
CA LEU A 87 -6.83 1.50 -0.78
C LEU A 87 -8.19 2.07 -1.18
N PHE A 88 -8.83 1.54 -2.23
CA PHE A 88 -10.18 1.94 -2.60
C PHE A 88 -11.18 1.67 -1.48
N LYS A 89 -11.09 0.52 -0.82
CA LYS A 89 -11.93 0.19 0.33
C LYS A 89 -11.76 1.21 1.46
N VAL A 90 -10.51 1.53 1.83
CA VAL A 90 -10.21 2.54 2.87
C VAL A 90 -10.81 3.90 2.51
N ILE A 91 -10.71 4.32 1.25
CA ILE A 91 -11.28 5.58 0.77
C ILE A 91 -12.81 5.54 0.82
N ASN A 92 -13.45 4.47 0.31
CA ASN A 92 -14.90 4.41 0.17
C ASN A 92 -15.60 4.27 1.53
N GLU A 93 -15.06 3.42 2.41
CA GLU A 93 -15.64 3.12 3.72
C GLU A 93 -15.10 4.02 4.84
N ASN A 94 -14.18 4.93 4.53
CA ASN A 94 -13.55 5.85 5.49
C ASN A 94 -12.86 5.12 6.66
N LEU A 95 -12.18 4.01 6.36
CA LEU A 95 -11.51 3.18 7.37
C LEU A 95 -10.31 3.90 7.99
N ASN A 96 -9.96 3.49 9.21
CA ASN A 96 -8.74 3.92 9.91
C ASN A 96 -7.93 2.68 10.29
N LEU A 97 -6.96 2.34 9.46
CA LEU A 97 -6.11 1.18 9.61
C LEU A 97 -4.69 1.59 10.00
N THR A 98 -3.89 0.62 10.41
CA THR A 98 -2.49 0.82 10.77
C THR A 98 -1.57 -0.04 9.91
N LEU A 99 -0.46 0.53 9.46
CA LEU A 99 0.60 -0.10 8.69
C LEU A 99 1.76 -0.41 9.63
N ILE A 100 2.11 -1.69 9.72
CA ILE A 100 3.20 -2.18 10.57
C ILE A 100 4.25 -2.86 9.67
N PRO A 101 5.33 -2.16 9.29
CA PRO A 101 6.47 -2.77 8.62
C PRO A 101 7.08 -3.88 9.49
N LEU A 102 7.53 -4.95 8.85
CA LEU A 102 8.16 -6.10 9.49
C LEU A 102 9.62 -6.17 9.06
N CYS A 103 10.54 -6.25 10.03
CA CYS A 103 11.98 -6.40 9.82
C CYS A 103 12.43 -7.81 10.17
#